data_AF-A0A6B3GZV9-F1
#
_entry.id   AF-A0A6B3GZV9-F1
#
_cell.length_a   1.000
_cell.length_b   1.000
_cell.length_c   1.000
_cell.angle_alpha   90.00
_cell.angle_beta   90.00
_cell.angle_gamma   90.00
#
_symmetry.space_group_name_H-M   'P 1'
#
loop_
_entity.id
_entity.type
_entity.pdbx_description
1 polymer ?
#
loop_
_entity_poly.entity_id
_entity_poly.type
_entity_poly.pdbx_seq_one_letter_code
_entity_poly.pdbx_strand_id
1 'polypeptide(L)'
;YFLGGLGALLGPLFGVIMADYWLLRRSRVNVPALYSEDPAGDYHYRRGVNPRAIAAFVPSATVAVVIALVPFFHAAAGFSWFIGAVLAAVLYALIADRTSAMSDVDGEAIAVAAE
;
A
#
# COMPACT_ATOMS: atom_id res chain seq x y z
N TYR A 1 18.10 7.66 15.00
CA TYR A 1 16.74 8.27 15.00
C TYR A 1 16.15 8.37 13.59
N PHE A 2 16.76 9.08 12.64
CA PHE A 2 16.21 9.25 11.28
C PHE A 2 16.00 7.93 10.51
N LEU A 3 17.02 7.07 10.46
CA LEU A 3 16.95 5.81 9.72
C LEU A 3 15.89 4.84 10.31
N GLY A 4 15.72 4.84 11.64
CA GLY A 4 14.69 4.05 12.32
C GLY A 4 13.28 4.57 12.07
N GLY A 5 13.09 5.90 12.07
CA GLY A 5 11.79 6.52 11.76
C GLY A 5 11.38 6.34 10.29
N LEU A 6 12.31 6.52 9.34
CA LEU A 6 12.06 6.22 7.92
C LEU A 6 11.77 4.75 7.69
N GLY A 7 12.56 3.86 8.31
CA GLY A 7 12.30 2.42 8.29
C GLY A 7 10.89 2.10 8.78
N ALA A 8 10.47 2.65 9.92
CA ALA A 8 9.15 2.42 10.49
C ALA A 8 7.99 2.83 9.56
N LEU A 9 8.16 3.84 8.70
CA LEU A 9 7.15 4.26 7.72
C LEU A 9 7.04 3.32 6.51
N LEU A 10 8.13 2.65 6.14
CA LEU A 10 8.12 1.68 5.04
C LEU A 10 7.27 0.45 5.36
N GLY A 11 7.19 0.05 6.64
CA GLY A 11 6.39 -1.10 7.06
C GLY A 11 4.91 -0.96 6.71
N PRO A 12 4.21 0.07 7.21
CA PRO A 12 2.83 0.37 6.86
C PRO A 12 2.59 0.50 5.35
N LEU A 13 3.49 1.17 4.62
CA LEU A 13 3.37 1.30 3.17
C LEU A 13 3.40 -0.08 2.49
N PHE A 14 4.36 -0.91 2.87
CA PHE A 14 4.46 -2.29 2.40
C PHE A 14 3.22 -3.10 2.77
N GLY A 15 2.68 -2.94 3.98
CA GLY A 15 1.47 -3.60 4.44
C GLY A 15 0.25 -3.30 3.58
N VAL A 16 0.03 -2.02 3.23
CA VAL A 16 -1.06 -1.62 2.32
C VAL A 16 -0.88 -2.23 0.94
N ILE A 17 0.32 -2.11 0.35
CA ILE A 17 0.61 -2.64 -1.00
C ILE A 17 0.42 -4.16 -1.04
N MET A 18 0.92 -4.88 -0.04
CA MET A 18 0.82 -6.33 0.01
C MET A 18 -0.63 -6.79 0.19
N ALA A 19 -1.40 -6.13 1.06
CA ALA A 19 -2.82 -6.42 1.24
C ALA A 19 -3.61 -6.13 -0.04
N ASP A 20 -3.31 -5.02 -0.70
CA ASP A 20 -3.94 -4.65 -1.95
C ASP A 20 -3.66 -5.68 -3.05
N TYR A 21 -2.40 -6.04 -3.27
CA TYR A 21 -2.01 -6.94 -4.36
C TYR A 21 -2.47 -8.38 -4.11
N TRP A 22 -2.24 -8.95 -2.93
CA TRP A 22 -2.51 -10.36 -2.67
C TRP A 22 -3.91 -10.64 -2.13
N LEU A 23 -4.42 -9.85 -1.18
CA LEU A 23 -5.71 -10.15 -0.54
C LEU A 23 -6.88 -9.63 -1.37
N LEU A 24 -6.79 -8.41 -1.90
CA LEU A 24 -7.89 -7.78 -2.64
C LEU A 24 -7.84 -8.15 -4.11
N ARG A 25 -6.71 -7.90 -4.77
CA ARG A 25 -6.57 -8.07 -6.23
C ARG A 25 -6.25 -9.50 -6.64
N ARG A 26 -5.84 -10.36 -5.70
CA ARG A 26 -5.48 -11.76 -5.96
C ARG A 26 -4.48 -11.89 -7.11
N SER A 27 -3.46 -11.02 -7.10
CA SER A 27 -2.40 -10.95 -8.10
C SER A 27 -2.84 -10.52 -9.52
N ARG A 28 -4.05 -9.99 -9.69
CA ARG A 28 -4.53 -9.46 -10.98
C ARG A 28 -4.21 -7.98 -11.13
N VAL A 29 -3.62 -7.60 -12.26
CA VAL A 29 -3.19 -6.22 -12.54
C VAL A 29 -3.47 -5.88 -13.99
N ASN A 30 -4.12 -4.75 -14.22
CA ASN A 30 -4.25 -4.13 -15.52
C ASN A 30 -3.04 -3.24 -15.79
N VAL A 31 -2.05 -3.71 -16.56
CA VAL A 31 -0.81 -2.95 -16.81
C VAL A 31 -1.08 -1.69 -17.63
N PRO A 32 -1.84 -1.72 -18.75
CA PRO A 32 -2.16 -0.51 -19.51
C PRO A 32 -2.83 0.58 -18.67
N ALA A 33 -3.75 0.20 -17.77
CA ALA A 33 -4.44 1.17 -16.93
C ALA A 33 -3.53 1.83 -15.88
N LEU A 34 -2.37 1.24 -15.52
CA LEU A 34 -1.39 1.90 -14.64
C LEU A 34 -0.74 3.12 -15.31
N TYR A 35 -0.74 3.17 -16.64
CA TYR A 35 -0.17 4.25 -17.44
C TYR A 35 -1.23 5.17 -18.04
N SER A 36 -2.49 5.04 -17.61
CA SER A 36 -3.61 5.86 -18.10
C SER A 36 -4.11 6.80 -17.00
N GLU A 37 -4.42 8.04 -17.37
CA GLU A 37 -5.06 9.02 -16.49
C GLU A 37 -6.60 9.04 -16.62
N ASP A 38 -7.17 8.08 -17.37
CA ASP A 38 -8.62 8.00 -17.62
C ASP A 38 -9.42 8.07 -16.29
N PRO A 39 -10.34 9.05 -16.13
CA PRO A 39 -11.22 9.15 -14.98
C PRO A 39 -12.07 7.90 -14.69
N ALA A 40 -12.34 7.09 -15.72
CA ALA A 40 -13.04 5.81 -15.62
C ALA A 40 -12.10 4.61 -15.42
N GLY A 41 -10.78 4.83 -15.40
CA GLY A 41 -9.78 3.78 -15.26
C GLY A 41 -9.75 3.13 -13.87
N ASP A 42 -9.34 1.86 -13.83
CA ASP A 42 -9.32 1.00 -12.62
C ASP A 42 -8.55 1.61 -11.43
N TYR A 43 -7.59 2.51 -11.68
CA TYR A 43 -6.73 3.12 -10.68
C TYR A 43 -6.98 4.62 -10.44
N HIS A 44 -8.00 5.21 -11.09
CA HIS A 44 -8.31 6.63 -10.88
C HIS A 44 -9.01 6.90 -9.53
N TYR A 45 -9.58 5.87 -8.89
CA TYR A 45 -10.26 5.94 -7.59
C TYR A 45 -11.10 7.22 -7.41
N ARG A 46 -10.72 8.09 -6.46
CA ARG A 46 -11.37 9.39 -6.23
C ARG A 46 -10.36 10.50 -6.53
N ARG A 47 -10.39 11.00 -7.77
CA ARG A 47 -9.50 12.07 -8.29
C ARG A 47 -8.01 11.66 -8.32
N GLY A 48 -7.71 10.43 -8.73
CA GLY A 48 -6.35 9.87 -8.80
C GLY A 48 -5.80 9.34 -7.48
N VAL A 49 -6.58 9.37 -6.39
CA VAL A 49 -6.10 8.97 -5.05
C VAL A 49 -7.01 7.91 -4.45
N ASN A 50 -6.42 6.89 -3.82
CA ASN A 50 -7.12 5.89 -3.02
C ASN A 50 -7.26 6.37 -1.55
N PRO A 51 -8.40 6.96 -1.15
CA PRO A 51 -8.57 7.49 0.20
C PRO A 51 -8.56 6.38 1.27
N ARG A 52 -8.93 5.15 0.90
CA ARG A 52 -8.96 4.01 1.81
C ARG A 52 -7.55 3.52 2.13
N ALA A 53 -6.66 3.53 1.15
CA ALA A 53 -5.23 3.25 1.35
C ALA A 53 -4.61 4.28 2.31
N ILE A 54 -4.91 5.57 2.12
CA ILE A 54 -4.44 6.64 3.01
C ILE A 54 -5.01 6.45 4.43
N ALA A 55 -6.31 6.18 4.55
CA ALA A 55 -6.96 5.98 5.83
C ALA A 55 -6.41 4.77 6.60
N ALA A 56 -5.90 3.74 5.92
CA ALA A 56 -5.20 2.62 6.55
C ALA A 56 -3.74 2.95 6.89
N PHE A 57 -3.04 3.65 5.99
CA PHE A 57 -1.62 4.00 6.13
C PHE A 57 -1.36 4.99 7.25
N VAL A 58 -2.10 6.10 7.34
CA VAL A 58 -1.84 7.17 8.31
C VAL A 58 -1.85 6.66 9.77
N PRO A 59 -2.88 5.98 10.27
CA PRO A 59 -2.90 5.50 11.66
C PRO A 59 -1.84 4.44 11.93
N SER A 60 -1.58 3.54 10.97
CA SER A 60 -0.56 2.49 11.12
C SER A 60 0.86 3.06 11.10
N ALA A 61 1.12 4.06 10.26
CA ALA A 61 2.35 4.84 10.24
C ALA A 61 2.57 5.60 11.55
N THR A 62 1.55 6.24 12.11
CA THR A 62 1.65 6.90 13.42
C THR A 62 2.07 5.90 14.49
N VAL A 63 1.43 4.73 14.55
CA VAL A 63 1.76 3.68 15.53
C VAL A 63 3.20 3.18 15.34
N ALA A 64 3.61 2.88 14.11
CA ALA A 64 4.95 2.40 13.82
C ALA A 64 6.03 3.42 14.22
N VAL A 65 5.82 4.71 13.89
CA VAL A 65 6.73 5.80 14.23
C VAL A 65 6.83 5.99 15.74
N VAL A 66 5.70 5.93 16.46
CA VAL A 66 5.69 6.02 17.93
C VAL A 66 6.52 4.90 18.56
N ILE A 67 6.34 3.66 18.09
CA ILE A 67 7.12 2.50 18.58
C ILE A 67 8.61 2.65 18.26
N ALA A 68 8.95 3.20 17.09
CA ALA A 68 10.34 3.34 16.65
C ALA A 68 11.12 4.46 17.35
N LEU A 69 10.45 5.56 17.71
CA LEU A 69 11.11 6.78 18.18
C LEU A 69 10.96 7.03 19.68
N VAL A 70 9.90 6.54 20.32
CA VAL A 70 9.68 6.78 21.75
C VAL A 70 10.60 5.86 22.57
N PRO A 71 11.47 6.40 23.46
CA PRO A 71 12.44 5.62 24.21
C PRO A 71 11.85 4.50 25.06
N PHE A 72 10.60 4.69 25.53
CA PHE A 72 9.84 3.68 26.26
C PHE A 72 9.70 2.35 25.50
N PHE A 73 9.63 2.40 24.16
CA PHE A 73 9.49 1.24 23.29
C PHE A 73 10.80 0.76 22.68
N HIS A 74 11.97 1.15 23.23
CA HIS A 74 13.29 0.76 22.72
C HIS A 74 13.40 -0.74 22.35
N ALA A 75 12.89 -1.64 23.20
CA ALA A 75 12.93 -3.09 22.96
C ALA A 75 12.09 -3.53 21.75
N ALA A 76 11.02 -2.80 21.43
CA ALA A 76 10.12 -3.07 20.31
C ALA A 76 10.46 -2.26 19.05
N ALA A 77 11.38 -1.30 19.13
CA ALA A 77 11.71 -0.39 18.03
C ALA A 77 12.16 -1.13 16.76
N GLY A 78 12.93 -2.22 16.89
CA GLY A 78 13.32 -3.06 15.75
C GLY A 78 12.15 -3.79 15.07
N PHE A 79 11.03 -3.98 15.77
CA PHE A 79 9.81 -4.64 15.25
C PHE A 79 8.77 -3.65 14.72
N SER A 80 8.98 -2.34 14.92
CA SER A 80 8.07 -1.27 14.47
C SER A 80 7.65 -1.42 13.01
N TRP A 81 8.58 -1.82 12.14
CA TRP A 81 8.32 -2.09 10.72
C TRP A 81 7.26 -3.18 10.53
N PHE A 82 7.42 -4.33 11.20
CA PHE A 82 6.47 -5.45 11.11
C PHE A 82 5.12 -5.10 11.72
N ILE A 83 5.12 -4.42 12.87
CA ILE A 83 3.89 -4.00 13.55
C ILE A 83 3.10 -3.04 12.65
N GLY A 84 3.78 -2.06 12.07
CA GLY A 84 3.19 -1.12 11.12
C GLY A 84 2.64 -1.82 9.88
N ALA A 85 3.40 -2.76 9.29
CA ALA A 85 2.98 -3.51 8.12
C ALA A 85 1.73 -4.35 8.37
N VAL A 86 1.71 -5.12 9.47
CA VAL A 86 0.56 -5.96 9.82
C VAL A 86 -0.66 -5.11 10.11
N LEU A 87 -0.50 -4.03 10.87
CA LEU A 87 -1.60 -3.12 11.20
C LEU A 87 -2.18 -2.47 9.94
N ALA A 88 -1.32 -1.98 9.04
CA ALA A 88 -1.75 -1.38 7.79
C ALA A 88 -2.48 -2.38 6.88
N ALA A 89 -1.95 -3.60 6.77
CA ALA A 89 -2.57 -4.67 5.99
C ALA A 89 -3.97 -5.03 6.51
N VAL A 90 -4.12 -5.16 7.83
CA VAL A 90 -5.41 -5.46 8.47
C VAL A 90 -6.39 -4.30 8.28
N LEU A 91 -5.98 -3.07 8.57
CA LEU A 91 -6.85 -1.89 8.41
C LEU A 91 -7.29 -1.73 6.95
N TYR A 92 -6.37 -1.89 6.01
CA TYR A 92 -6.70 -1.81 4.60
C TYR A 92 -7.66 -2.92 4.17
N ALA A 93 -7.42 -4.16 4.59
CA ALA A 93 -8.31 -5.28 4.29
C ALA A 93 -9.73 -5.12 4.87
N LEU A 94 -9.89 -4.36 5.96
CA LEU A 94 -11.19 -4.07 6.56
C LEU A 94 -11.93 -2.93 5.84
N ILE A 95 -11.21 -1.89 5.39
CA ILE A 95 -11.80 -0.65 4.86
C ILE A 95 -11.94 -0.69 3.33
N ALA A 96 -11.08 -1.43 2.64
CA ALA A 96 -11.03 -1.45 1.19
C ALA A 96 -12.29 -2.03 0.54
N ASP A 97 -12.67 -1.48 -0.62
CA ASP A 97 -13.72 -2.10 -1.43
C ASP A 97 -13.24 -3.43 -1.98
N ARG A 98 -14.12 -4.42 -1.93
CA ARG A 98 -13.94 -5.68 -2.65
C ARG A 98 -14.77 -5.76 -3.93
N THR A 99 -15.52 -4.71 -4.25
CA THR A 99 -16.53 -4.73 -5.32
C THR A 99 -15.94 -4.42 -6.70
N SER A 100 -14.75 -3.81 -6.77
CA SER A 100 -14.07 -3.50 -8.03
C SER A 100 -13.57 -4.78 -8.70
N ALA A 101 -14.36 -5.30 -9.66
CA ALA A 101 -13.93 -6.38 -10.53
C ALA A 101 -12.82 -5.85 -11.45
N MET A 102 -11.56 -6.11 -11.11
CA MET A 102 -10.44 -5.69 -11.93
C MET A 102 -10.17 -6.69 -13.05
N SER A 103 -9.97 -6.15 -14.25
CA SER A 103 -9.44 -6.90 -15.38
C SER A 103 -7.95 -7.18 -15.18
N ASP A 104 -7.54 -8.40 -15.45
CA ASP A 104 -6.13 -8.78 -15.56
C ASP A 104 -5.72 -8.56 -17.01
N VAL A 105 -4.82 -7.61 -17.27
CA VAL A 105 -4.42 -7.21 -18.63
C VAL A 105 -2.91 -7.04 -18.67
N ASP A 106 -2.29 -7.82 -19.53
CA ASP A 106 -0.88 -7.83 -19.85
C ASP A 106 -0.43 -6.54 -20.57
N GLY A 107 0.86 -6.22 -20.41
CA GLY A 107 1.48 -5.01 -20.97
C GLY A 107 1.96 -5.17 -22.41
N GLU A 108 1.75 -6.31 -23.06
CA GLU A 108 2.27 -6.57 -24.42
C GLU A 108 1.83 -5.49 -25.42
N ALA A 109 0.60 -4.99 -25.29
CA ALA A 109 0.05 -3.96 -26.17
C ALA A 109 0.81 -2.62 -26.12
N ILE A 110 1.57 -2.35 -25.05
CA ILE A 110 2.36 -1.13 -24.88
C ILE A 110 3.87 -1.41 -24.85
N ALA A 111 4.29 -2.65 -25.09
CA ALA A 111 5.70 -3.02 -25.10
C ALA A 111 6.41 -2.42 -26.32
N VAL A 112 7.51 -1.71 -26.08
CA VAL A 112 8.39 -1.21 -27.15
C VAL A 112 9.47 -2.25 -27.42
N ALA A 113 9.73 -2.56 -28.70
CA ALA A 113 10.81 -3.46 -29.08
C ALA A 113 12.16 -2.89 -28.62
N ALA A 114 12.97 -3.72 -27.97
CA ALA A 114 14.35 -3.36 -27.63
C ALA A 114 15.18 -3.39 -28.93
N GLU A 115 15.37 -2.23 -29.54
CA GLU A 115 16.32 -2.02 -30.64
C GLU A 115 17.78 -1.98 -30.14
#